data_AF-A0A1B4FUX0-F1
#
_entry.id   AF-A0A1B4FUX0-F1
#
_cell.length_a   1.000
_cell.length_b   1.000
_cell.length_c   1.000
_cell.angle_alpha   90.00
_cell.angle_beta   90.00
_cell.angle_gamma   90.00
#
_symmetry.space_group_name_H-M   'P 1'
#
loop_
_entity.id
_entity.type
_entity.pdbx_description
1 polymer ?
#
loop_
_entity_poly.entity_id
_entity_poly.type
_entity_poly.pdbx_seq_one_letter_code
_entity_poly.pdbx_strand_id
1 'polypeptide(L)'
;MTPLDRVTKALTPRRTFFELMRRVEALQRRHDKRSARRRRLPKWLRIEQPAEMHFASTEVERVHVTLPRFIEDDDHPQVTVVQRHFGLFAPYGPLPVHVTEHAMQEKRFERNAAFERFVNVACGDLAWLHYSAWSSMHPVLGYERARNPFVERVTALADARRAPQTDADPFERHTQACRRAFPGIYCAPRRSLADLQRMLRAYFGVALRIVPRHGRWIPVPAAASNARRLGGWRLGARIWDVQHSIEIVIGPIEADEFYRWQRRAVAVLAVSAVVTDFVDGRIYPVIKVQVWTRPELAGRVGCMRVGVDAWSRPNRALRTLTVYESFRD
;
A
#
# COMPACT_ATOMS: atom_id res chain seq x y z
N MET A 1 36.09 -4.34 -8.64
CA MET A 1 35.08 -4.87 -9.58
C MET A 1 34.66 -3.76 -10.51
N THR A 2 34.91 -3.92 -11.80
CA THR A 2 34.47 -2.95 -12.81
C THR A 2 32.94 -2.87 -12.86
N PRO A 3 32.33 -1.76 -13.33
CA PRO A 3 30.88 -1.66 -13.48
C PRO A 3 30.30 -2.79 -14.37
N LEU A 4 31.08 -3.23 -15.37
CA LEU A 4 30.77 -4.38 -16.21
C LEU A 4 30.67 -5.68 -15.42
N ASP A 5 31.67 -6.00 -14.59
CA ASP A 5 31.66 -7.23 -13.80
C ASP A 5 30.44 -7.30 -12.87
N ARG A 6 29.98 -6.14 -12.37
CA ARG A 6 28.78 -6.06 -11.55
C ARG A 6 27.51 -6.36 -12.36
N VAL A 7 27.37 -5.78 -13.55
CA VAL A 7 26.21 -6.01 -14.43
C VAL A 7 26.18 -7.46 -14.92
N THR A 8 27.32 -7.99 -15.38
CA THR A 8 27.44 -9.37 -15.86
C THR A 8 27.15 -10.39 -14.76
N LYS A 9 27.65 -10.16 -13.54
CA LYS A 9 27.35 -11.03 -12.38
C LYS A 9 25.88 -10.93 -11.96
N ALA A 10 25.25 -9.76 -12.09
CA ALA A 10 23.83 -9.60 -11.80
C ALA A 10 22.96 -10.32 -12.85
N LEU A 11 23.35 -10.28 -14.12
CA LEU A 11 22.58 -10.80 -15.25
C LEU A 11 22.96 -12.22 -15.66
N THR A 12 23.62 -12.98 -14.79
CA THR A 12 23.94 -14.38 -15.08
C THR A 12 22.65 -15.21 -15.22
N PRO A 13 22.42 -15.86 -16.36
CA PRO A 13 21.24 -16.71 -16.56
C PRO A 13 21.36 -17.94 -15.66
N ARG A 14 20.33 -18.19 -14.84
CA ARG A 14 20.34 -19.30 -13.88
C ARG A 14 19.14 -20.25 -14.03
N ARG A 15 17.97 -19.75 -14.41
CA ARG A 15 16.76 -20.58 -14.54
C ARG A 15 15.93 -20.26 -15.78
N THR A 16 15.21 -19.14 -15.78
CA THR A 16 14.18 -18.82 -16.79
C THR A 16 14.33 -17.42 -17.34
N PHE A 17 13.72 -17.18 -18.50
CA PHE A 17 13.64 -15.86 -19.12
C PHE A 17 13.02 -14.82 -18.18
N PHE A 18 11.93 -15.16 -17.48
CA PHE A 18 11.24 -14.27 -16.54
C PHE A 18 12.12 -13.87 -15.35
N GLU A 19 12.94 -14.79 -14.82
CA GLU A 19 13.87 -14.47 -13.74
C GLU A 19 14.91 -13.44 -14.20
N LEU A 20 15.48 -13.65 -15.39
CA LEU A 20 16.46 -12.72 -15.96
C LEU A 20 15.85 -11.34 -16.20
N MET A 21 14.67 -11.29 -16.82
CA MET A 21 13.96 -10.03 -17.08
C MET A 21 13.61 -9.29 -15.78
N ARG A 22 13.33 -10.01 -14.69
CA ARG A 22 13.14 -9.38 -13.36
C ARG A 22 14.42 -8.71 -12.85
N ARG A 23 15.59 -9.31 -13.06
CA ARG A 23 16.87 -8.68 -12.69
C ARG A 23 17.19 -7.47 -13.56
N VAL A 24 16.88 -7.55 -14.85
CA VAL A 24 16.93 -6.42 -15.79
C VAL A 24 16.03 -5.28 -15.30
N GLU A 25 14.78 -5.56 -14.92
CA GLU A 25 13.86 -4.56 -14.38
C GLU A 25 14.41 -3.93 -13.08
N ALA A 26 14.99 -4.73 -12.18
CA ALA A 26 15.60 -4.24 -10.96
C ALA A 26 16.82 -3.31 -11.23
N LEU A 27 17.64 -3.64 -12.23
CA LEU A 27 18.75 -2.76 -12.68
C LEU A 27 18.22 -1.46 -13.30
N GLN A 28 17.21 -1.55 -14.16
CA GLN A 28 16.57 -0.39 -14.77
C GLN A 28 16.05 0.59 -13.70
N ARG A 29 15.40 0.09 -12.64
CA ARG A 29 14.90 0.92 -11.54
C ARG A 29 16.00 1.65 -10.77
N ARG A 30 17.18 1.03 -10.63
CA ARG A 30 18.34 1.68 -10.00
C ARG A 30 18.85 2.84 -10.85
N HIS A 31 18.78 2.67 -12.17
CA HIS A 31 19.31 3.64 -13.12
C HIS A 31 18.34 4.81 -13.38
N ASP A 32 17.05 4.52 -13.55
CA ASP A 32 16.04 5.54 -13.86
C ASP A 32 14.81 5.40 -12.95
N LYS A 33 14.68 6.31 -11.97
CA LYS A 33 13.52 6.39 -11.07
C LYS A 33 12.24 6.81 -11.81
N ARG A 34 12.34 7.44 -12.99
CA ARG A 34 11.22 7.89 -13.82
C ARG A 34 10.78 6.85 -14.87
N SER A 35 11.65 5.90 -15.24
CA SER A 35 11.34 4.90 -16.28
C SER A 35 10.32 3.84 -15.88
N ALA A 36 9.88 3.78 -14.62
CA ALA A 36 8.90 2.81 -14.13
C ALA A 36 7.55 2.85 -14.88
N ARG A 37 7.33 3.86 -15.73
CA ARG A 37 6.15 3.98 -16.60
C ARG A 37 6.33 3.41 -18.02
N ARG A 38 7.53 3.05 -18.43
CA ARG A 38 7.79 2.64 -19.83
C ARG A 38 7.55 1.14 -19.99
N ARG A 39 6.47 0.79 -20.69
CA ARG A 39 6.24 -0.57 -21.25
C ARG A 39 7.13 -0.88 -22.46
N ARG A 40 8.03 0.04 -22.84
CA ARG A 40 8.95 -0.12 -23.96
C ARG A 40 10.23 -0.80 -23.48
N LEU A 41 10.84 -1.56 -24.38
CA LEU A 41 12.16 -2.13 -24.17
C LEU A 41 13.17 -1.01 -23.84
N PRO A 42 14.01 -1.17 -22.81
CA PRO A 42 15.07 -0.21 -22.52
C PRO A 42 16.06 -0.10 -23.70
N LYS A 43 16.51 1.11 -24.05
CA LYS A 43 17.42 1.32 -25.19
C LYS A 43 18.75 0.55 -25.08
N TRP A 44 19.22 0.28 -23.86
CA TRP A 44 20.45 -0.48 -23.59
C TRP A 44 20.25 -1.99 -23.65
N LEU A 45 19.01 -2.49 -23.72
CA LEU A 45 18.70 -3.91 -23.73
C LEU A 45 18.28 -4.35 -25.13
N ARG A 46 18.92 -5.40 -25.63
CA ARG A 46 18.54 -6.12 -26.84
C ARG A 46 18.16 -7.54 -26.48
N ILE A 47 17.03 -8.00 -26.98
CA ILE A 47 16.57 -9.39 -26.82
C ILE A 47 16.54 -9.99 -28.22
N GLU A 48 17.33 -11.04 -28.43
CA GLU A 48 17.55 -11.63 -29.74
C GLU A 48 17.27 -13.13 -29.69
N GLN A 49 16.66 -13.65 -30.75
CA GLN A 49 16.52 -15.06 -31.03
C GLN A 49 17.41 -15.38 -32.25
N PRO A 50 18.39 -16.28 -32.11
CA PRO A 50 19.26 -16.62 -33.23
C PRO A 50 18.53 -17.59 -34.19
N ALA A 51 18.77 -17.42 -35.49
CA ALA A 51 18.20 -18.29 -36.52
C ALA A 51 19.05 -19.58 -36.66
N GLU A 52 18.92 -20.48 -35.69
CA GLU A 52 19.64 -21.77 -35.73
C GLU A 52 18.67 -22.91 -35.43
N MET A 53 18.90 -24.06 -36.09
CA MET A 53 17.97 -25.19 -36.07
C MET A 53 18.15 -26.15 -34.90
N HIS A 54 19.18 -25.96 -34.07
CA HIS A 54 19.40 -26.84 -32.93
C HIS A 54 18.46 -26.48 -31.77
N PHE A 55 18.12 -27.50 -30.98
CA PHE A 55 17.40 -27.29 -29.74
C PHE A 55 18.36 -26.75 -28.67
N ALA A 56 17.98 -25.66 -28.02
CA ALA A 56 18.66 -25.14 -26.84
C ALA A 56 18.25 -25.92 -25.59
N SER A 57 19.24 -26.15 -24.71
CA SER A 57 19.04 -26.80 -23.41
C SER A 57 18.36 -25.90 -22.38
N THR A 58 18.35 -24.58 -22.62
CA THR A 58 17.82 -23.57 -21.70
C THR A 58 17.11 -22.46 -22.48
N GLU A 59 16.17 -21.78 -21.82
CA GLU A 59 15.41 -20.67 -22.41
C GLU A 59 16.29 -19.46 -22.77
N VAL A 60 17.30 -19.18 -21.93
CA VAL A 60 18.27 -18.12 -22.18
C VAL A 60 19.61 -18.76 -22.44
N GLU A 61 20.08 -18.63 -23.66
CA GLU A 61 21.31 -19.26 -24.10
C GLU A 61 22.54 -18.50 -23.57
N ARG A 62 22.59 -17.19 -23.82
CA ARG A 62 23.73 -16.34 -23.44
C ARG A 62 23.31 -14.90 -23.18
N VAL A 63 24.08 -14.22 -22.32
CA VAL A 63 23.95 -12.77 -22.07
C VAL A 63 25.32 -12.14 -22.36
N HIS A 64 25.36 -11.24 -23.33
CA HIS A 64 26.57 -10.48 -23.68
C HIS A 64 26.41 -9.04 -23.18
N VAL A 65 27.45 -8.54 -22.50
CA VAL A 65 27.50 -7.16 -22.02
C VAL A 65 28.64 -6.48 -22.76
N THR A 66 28.30 -5.51 -23.61
CA THR A 66 29.25 -4.80 -24.48
C THR A 66 29.26 -3.33 -24.09
N LEU A 67 30.44 -2.72 -23.98
CA LEU A 67 30.54 -1.26 -23.88
C LEU A 67 30.30 -0.64 -25.26
N PRO A 68 29.49 0.43 -25.37
CA PRO A 68 29.40 1.17 -26.61
C PRO A 68 30.79 1.70 -27.00
N ARG A 69 31.17 1.51 -28.27
CA ARG A 69 32.46 1.99 -28.82
C ARG A 69 32.49 3.50 -29.04
N PHE A 70 31.33 4.15 -29.06
CA PHE A 70 31.16 5.58 -29.26
C PHE A 70 30.52 6.19 -28.01
N ILE A 71 31.20 7.21 -27.48
CA ILE A 71 30.81 7.96 -26.28
C ILE A 71 29.76 8.98 -26.73
N GLU A 72 28.48 8.65 -26.62
CA GLU A 72 27.40 9.63 -26.56
C GLU A 72 26.78 9.56 -25.16
N ASP A 73 26.23 10.70 -24.69
CA ASP A 73 25.81 11.11 -23.33
C ASP A 73 25.08 10.10 -22.39
N ASP A 74 24.79 8.87 -22.81
CA ASP A 74 24.21 7.80 -21.99
C ASP A 74 25.21 6.63 -21.85
N ASP A 75 26.04 6.72 -20.82
CA ASP A 75 27.18 5.86 -20.45
C ASP A 75 26.74 4.45 -19.96
N HIS A 76 25.89 3.76 -20.74
CA HIS A 76 25.28 2.48 -20.35
C HIS A 76 25.82 1.31 -21.15
N PRO A 77 26.22 0.20 -20.47
CA PRO A 77 26.61 -1.01 -21.17
C PRO A 77 25.40 -1.57 -21.94
N GLN A 78 25.58 -1.84 -23.23
CA GLN A 78 24.58 -2.54 -24.02
C GLN A 78 24.56 -4.01 -23.62
N VAL A 79 23.38 -4.51 -23.27
CA VAL A 79 23.16 -5.90 -22.89
C VAL A 79 22.37 -6.59 -23.99
N THR A 80 22.96 -7.60 -24.61
CA THR A 80 22.29 -8.47 -25.57
C THR A 80 21.98 -9.81 -24.93
N VAL A 81 20.70 -10.11 -24.80
CA VAL A 81 20.18 -11.38 -24.29
C VAL A 81 19.79 -12.26 -25.47
N VAL A 82 20.53 -13.35 -25.66
CA VAL A 82 20.24 -14.39 -26.66
C VAL A 82 19.37 -15.45 -26.00
N GLN A 83 18.17 -15.65 -26.52
CA GLN A 83 17.15 -16.49 -25.91
C GLN A 83 16.33 -17.27 -26.95
N ARG A 84 15.66 -18.33 -26.48
CA ARG A 84 14.82 -19.26 -27.25
C ARG A 84 13.40 -19.39 -26.68
N HIS A 85 13.05 -18.56 -25.71
CA HIS A 85 11.72 -18.49 -25.08
C HIS A 85 10.67 -17.81 -25.97
N PHE A 86 11.05 -16.75 -26.69
CA PHE A 86 10.14 -15.95 -27.51
C PHE A 86 10.76 -15.63 -28.87
N GLY A 87 10.02 -15.85 -29.95
CA GLY A 87 10.45 -15.43 -31.28
C GLY A 87 9.76 -16.20 -32.39
N LEU A 88 10.25 -15.99 -33.61
CA LEU A 88 9.61 -16.47 -34.83
C LEU A 88 10.37 -17.62 -35.50
N PHE A 89 11.67 -17.77 -35.29
CA PHE A 89 12.48 -18.80 -35.93
C PHE A 89 12.24 -20.20 -35.34
N ALA A 90 12.19 -21.20 -36.22
CA ALA A 90 12.10 -22.61 -35.86
C ALA A 90 13.38 -23.09 -35.14
N PRO A 91 13.34 -24.14 -34.29
CA PRO A 91 12.18 -24.99 -33.97
C PRO A 91 11.22 -24.40 -32.92
N TYR A 92 11.55 -23.25 -32.33
CA TYR A 92 10.81 -22.67 -31.20
C TYR A 92 9.73 -21.66 -31.61
N GLY A 93 9.80 -21.16 -32.83
CA GLY A 93 8.87 -20.17 -33.37
C GLY A 93 7.99 -20.75 -34.48
N PRO A 94 6.89 -20.04 -34.82
CA PRO A 94 5.90 -20.50 -35.79
C PRO A 94 6.32 -20.37 -37.26
N LEU A 95 7.46 -19.75 -37.59
CA LEU A 95 7.85 -19.63 -39.00
C LEU A 95 8.19 -21.00 -39.58
N PRO A 96 7.89 -21.21 -40.87
CA PRO A 96 8.33 -22.40 -41.57
C PRO A 96 9.84 -22.60 -41.48
N VAL A 97 10.27 -23.86 -41.41
CA VAL A 97 11.69 -24.23 -41.28
C VAL A 97 12.55 -23.60 -42.38
N HIS A 98 12.06 -23.56 -43.63
CA HIS A 98 12.79 -22.98 -44.76
C HIS A 98 13.11 -21.48 -44.59
N VAL A 99 12.28 -20.72 -43.85
CA VAL A 99 12.55 -19.30 -43.56
C VAL A 99 13.72 -19.17 -42.57
N THR A 100 13.80 -20.10 -41.62
CA THR A 100 14.92 -20.15 -40.66
C THR A 100 16.21 -20.61 -41.35
N GLU A 101 16.11 -21.58 -42.26
CA GLU A 101 17.24 -22.00 -43.10
C GLU A 101 17.77 -20.84 -43.95
N HIS A 102 16.88 -20.07 -44.57
CA HIS A 102 17.25 -18.88 -45.35
C HIS A 102 17.99 -17.86 -44.48
N ALA A 103 17.46 -17.51 -43.31
CA ALA A 103 18.10 -16.61 -42.36
C ALA A 103 19.50 -17.13 -41.92
N MET A 104 19.60 -18.44 -41.71
CA MET A 104 20.87 -19.09 -41.34
C MET A 104 21.88 -19.05 -42.49
N GLN A 105 21.44 -19.26 -43.74
CA GLN A 105 22.27 -19.21 -44.94
C GLN A 105 22.80 -17.80 -45.19
N GLU A 106 21.94 -16.78 -45.16
CA GLU A 106 22.31 -15.38 -45.35
C GLU A 106 23.37 -14.96 -44.31
N LYS A 107 23.15 -15.31 -43.03
CA LYS A 107 24.08 -15.00 -41.95
C LYS A 107 25.43 -15.71 -42.10
N ARG A 108 25.44 -16.97 -42.51
CA ARG A 108 26.65 -17.81 -42.51
C ARG A 108 27.45 -17.70 -43.81
N PHE A 109 26.79 -17.75 -44.96
CA PHE A 109 27.44 -17.75 -46.27
C PHE A 109 27.62 -16.34 -46.82
N GLU A 110 26.57 -15.52 -46.78
CA GLU A 110 26.61 -14.14 -47.30
C GLU A 110 27.19 -13.14 -46.28
N ARG A 111 27.43 -13.59 -45.04
CA ARG A 111 27.90 -12.78 -43.91
C ARG A 111 26.98 -11.58 -43.62
N ASN A 112 25.70 -11.73 -43.97
CA ASN A 112 24.69 -10.71 -43.78
C ASN A 112 23.65 -11.18 -42.77
N ALA A 113 23.59 -10.50 -41.61
CA ALA A 113 22.63 -10.82 -40.55
C ALA A 113 21.40 -9.90 -40.59
N ALA A 114 21.11 -9.23 -41.71
CA ALA A 114 20.06 -8.24 -41.82
C ALA A 114 18.68 -8.84 -41.53
N PHE A 115 18.32 -9.96 -42.15
CA PHE A 115 17.01 -10.58 -41.95
C PHE A 115 16.81 -11.07 -40.51
N GLU A 116 17.80 -11.77 -39.93
CA GLU A 116 17.75 -12.19 -38.51
C GLU A 116 17.58 -10.98 -37.58
N ARG A 117 18.36 -9.92 -37.79
CA ARG A 117 18.28 -8.69 -36.97
C ARG A 117 16.94 -7.99 -37.13
N PHE A 118 16.40 -7.92 -38.35
CA PHE A 118 15.11 -7.30 -38.63
C PHE A 118 13.99 -8.00 -37.84
N VAL A 119 13.94 -9.33 -37.90
CA VAL A 119 12.98 -10.14 -37.13
C VAL A 119 13.16 -9.91 -35.62
N ASN A 120 14.40 -9.83 -35.16
CA ASN A 120 14.72 -9.61 -33.75
C ASN A 120 14.34 -8.22 -33.22
N VAL A 121 14.28 -7.18 -34.06
CA VAL A 121 13.74 -5.87 -33.63
C VAL A 121 12.29 -6.01 -33.18
N ALA A 122 11.47 -6.69 -33.98
CA ALA A 122 10.05 -6.90 -33.65
C ALA A 122 9.89 -7.91 -32.49
N CYS A 123 10.60 -9.04 -32.55
CA CYS A 123 10.48 -10.10 -31.53
C CYS A 123 11.00 -9.66 -30.16
N GLY A 124 12.07 -8.85 -30.11
CA GLY A 124 12.65 -8.36 -28.87
C GLY A 124 11.69 -7.46 -28.09
N ASP A 125 11.01 -6.54 -28.78
CA ASP A 125 9.99 -5.68 -28.18
C ASP A 125 8.78 -6.49 -27.68
N LEU A 126 8.34 -7.48 -28.46
CA LEU A 126 7.24 -8.36 -28.08
C LEU A 126 7.61 -9.28 -26.90
N ALA A 127 8.84 -9.78 -26.83
CA ALA A 127 9.33 -10.57 -25.70
C ALA A 127 9.32 -9.74 -24.40
N TRP A 128 9.73 -8.47 -24.48
CA TRP A 128 9.64 -7.55 -23.35
C TRP A 128 8.19 -7.22 -22.98
N LEU A 129 7.32 -7.05 -23.96
CA LEU A 129 5.88 -6.87 -23.72
C LEU A 129 5.29 -8.09 -23.01
N HIS A 130 5.68 -9.30 -23.42
CA HIS A 130 5.25 -10.55 -22.81
C HIS A 130 5.65 -10.61 -21.32
N TYR A 131 6.93 -10.33 -21.01
CA TYR A 131 7.40 -10.19 -19.63
C TYR A 131 6.62 -9.11 -18.87
N SER A 132 6.41 -7.94 -19.49
CA SER A 132 5.72 -6.82 -18.87
C SER A 132 4.27 -7.16 -18.53
N ALA A 133 3.57 -7.87 -19.43
CA ALA A 133 2.22 -8.36 -19.20
C ALA A 133 2.19 -9.38 -18.06
N TRP A 134 3.07 -10.38 -18.09
CA TRP A 134 3.19 -11.38 -17.03
C TRP A 134 3.48 -10.73 -15.67
N SER A 135 4.41 -9.78 -15.60
CA SER A 135 4.77 -9.09 -14.36
C SER A 135 3.65 -8.20 -13.81
N SER A 136 2.73 -7.77 -14.68
CA SER A 136 1.57 -6.95 -14.31
C SER A 136 0.44 -7.79 -13.69
N MET A 137 0.38 -9.09 -14.03
CA MET A 137 -0.61 -10.03 -13.48
C MET A 137 -0.23 -10.56 -12.10
N HIS A 138 1.03 -10.39 -11.65
CA HIS A 138 1.55 -10.91 -10.39
C HIS A 138 1.68 -9.80 -9.33
N PRO A 139 0.74 -9.65 -8.38
CA PRO A 139 0.75 -8.54 -7.41
C PRO A 139 1.98 -8.50 -6.50
N VAL A 140 2.54 -9.68 -6.21
CA VAL A 140 3.73 -9.84 -5.35
C VAL A 140 4.92 -9.07 -5.90
N LEU A 141 5.10 -9.06 -7.23
CA LEU A 141 6.19 -8.32 -7.89
C LEU A 141 6.03 -6.80 -7.77
N GLY A 142 4.79 -6.34 -7.57
CA GLY A 142 4.49 -4.94 -7.35
C GLY A 142 4.94 -4.43 -5.97
N TYR A 143 5.21 -5.30 -4.99
CA TYR A 143 5.62 -4.86 -3.65
C TYR A 143 7.01 -4.23 -3.63
N GLU A 144 7.90 -4.65 -4.53
CA GLU A 144 9.22 -4.04 -4.71
C GLU A 144 9.17 -2.72 -5.49
N ARG A 145 8.02 -2.40 -6.10
CA ARG A 145 7.83 -1.16 -6.86
C ARG A 145 7.42 -0.06 -5.90
N ALA A 146 7.91 1.16 -6.11
CA ALA A 146 7.47 2.34 -5.33
C ALA A 146 5.95 2.56 -5.41
N ARG A 147 5.32 2.07 -6.47
CA ARG A 147 3.88 2.09 -6.71
C ARG A 147 3.43 0.67 -7.05
N ASN A 148 2.48 0.13 -6.29
CA ASN A 148 1.84 -1.15 -6.61
C ASN A 148 0.42 -0.90 -7.17
N PRO A 149 0.21 -1.01 -8.50
CA PRO A 149 -1.09 -0.75 -9.12
C PRO A 149 -2.19 -1.68 -8.62
N PHE A 150 -1.86 -2.90 -8.18
CA PHE A 150 -2.84 -3.81 -7.61
C PHE A 150 -3.35 -3.30 -6.27
N VAL A 151 -2.43 -2.95 -5.36
CA VAL A 151 -2.77 -2.40 -4.03
C VAL A 151 -3.62 -1.14 -4.21
N GLU A 152 -3.20 -0.22 -5.08
CA GLU A 152 -3.97 1.02 -5.30
C GLU A 152 -5.39 0.78 -5.81
N ARG A 153 -5.59 -0.19 -6.71
CA ARG A 153 -6.94 -0.54 -7.18
C ARG A 153 -7.78 -1.14 -6.06
N VAL A 154 -7.20 -2.03 -5.26
CA VAL A 154 -7.90 -2.65 -4.12
C VAL A 154 -8.25 -1.59 -3.08
N THR A 155 -7.32 -0.70 -2.74
CA THR A 155 -7.57 0.35 -1.75
C THR A 155 -8.51 1.44 -2.28
N ALA A 156 -8.56 1.67 -3.60
CA ALA A 156 -9.54 2.57 -4.21
C ALA A 156 -10.99 2.09 -4.02
N LEU A 157 -11.22 0.77 -3.95
CA LEU A 157 -12.55 0.22 -3.61
C LEU A 157 -13.01 0.63 -2.20
N ALA A 158 -12.07 0.88 -1.29
CA ALA A 158 -12.33 1.35 0.06
C ALA A 158 -12.31 2.90 0.15
N ASP A 159 -12.41 3.60 -0.98
CA ASP A 159 -12.22 5.07 -1.11
C ASP A 159 -10.96 5.56 -0.38
N ALA A 160 -9.92 4.72 -0.36
CA ALA A 160 -8.65 5.07 0.25
C ALA A 160 -7.87 5.94 -0.74
N ARG A 161 -8.08 7.24 -0.67
CA ARG A 161 -7.40 8.22 -1.50
C ARG A 161 -5.95 8.36 -1.07
N ARG A 162 -5.14 8.95 -1.94
CA ARG A 162 -3.84 9.47 -1.51
C ARG A 162 -4.14 10.72 -0.71
N ALA A 163 -3.75 10.69 0.57
CA ALA A 163 -3.84 11.86 1.44
C ALA A 163 -3.33 13.07 0.65
N PRO A 164 -4.13 14.14 0.53
CA PRO A 164 -3.71 15.35 -0.15
C PRO A 164 -2.37 15.80 0.45
N GLN A 165 -1.40 16.13 -0.39
CA GLN A 165 -0.09 16.61 0.07
C GLN A 165 -0.16 18.03 0.66
N THR A 166 -1.34 18.66 0.66
CA THR A 166 -1.55 20.05 1.08
C THR A 166 -2.96 20.20 1.69
N ASP A 167 -3.03 20.84 2.85
CA ASP A 167 -4.23 21.31 3.58
C ASP A 167 -5.34 20.33 4.00
N ALA A 168 -5.11 19.02 3.93
CA ALA A 168 -6.01 18.05 4.53
C ALA A 168 -5.95 18.07 6.07
N ASP A 169 -7.11 17.85 6.71
CA ASP A 169 -7.22 17.62 8.16
C ASP A 169 -6.12 16.63 8.61
N PRO A 170 -5.28 16.96 9.61
CA PRO A 170 -4.21 16.08 10.08
C PRO A 170 -4.72 14.67 10.43
N PHE A 171 -6.00 14.52 10.78
CA PHE A 171 -6.60 13.24 11.12
C PHE A 171 -7.00 12.40 9.90
N GLU A 172 -7.20 13.02 8.73
CA GLU A 172 -7.53 12.31 7.48
C GLU A 172 -6.42 11.29 7.13
N ARG A 173 -5.16 11.61 7.43
CA ARG A 173 -4.04 10.67 7.22
C ARG A 173 -4.25 9.33 7.92
N HIS A 174 -4.79 9.34 9.14
CA HIS A 174 -5.04 8.12 9.92
C HIS A 174 -6.18 7.30 9.32
N THR A 175 -7.26 7.99 8.92
CA THR A 175 -8.39 7.39 8.22
C THR A 175 -7.96 6.72 6.91
N GLN A 176 -7.20 7.44 6.07
CA GLN A 176 -6.69 6.89 4.81
C GLN A 176 -5.74 5.72 5.03
N ALA A 177 -4.92 5.74 6.09
CA ALA A 177 -4.06 4.62 6.44
C ALA A 177 -4.88 3.37 6.84
N CYS A 178 -5.95 3.54 7.61
CA CYS A 178 -6.85 2.43 7.98
C CYS A 178 -7.57 1.86 6.75
N ARG A 179 -8.12 2.71 5.87
CA ARG A 179 -8.75 2.28 4.62
C ARG A 179 -7.80 1.50 3.71
N ARG A 180 -6.52 1.89 3.67
CA ARG A 180 -5.48 1.18 2.89
C ARG A 180 -5.07 -0.16 3.49
N ALA A 181 -4.94 -0.22 4.81
CA ALA A 181 -4.52 -1.43 5.50
C ALA A 181 -5.63 -2.48 5.57
N PHE A 182 -6.89 -2.04 5.67
CA PHE A 182 -8.06 -2.90 5.87
C PHE A 182 -9.17 -2.66 4.84
N PRO A 183 -8.90 -2.74 3.53
CA PRO A 183 -9.89 -2.46 2.50
C PRO A 183 -11.08 -3.42 2.57
N GLY A 184 -10.86 -4.70 2.90
CA GLY A 184 -11.93 -5.69 3.04
C GLY A 184 -12.93 -5.38 4.16
N ILE A 185 -12.47 -4.75 5.26
CA ILE A 185 -13.34 -4.33 6.37
C ILE A 185 -14.20 -3.13 5.95
N TYR A 186 -13.63 -2.19 5.19
CA TYR A 186 -14.33 -1.00 4.71
C TYR A 186 -15.30 -1.26 3.56
N CYS A 187 -14.95 -2.16 2.64
CA CYS A 187 -15.77 -2.57 1.50
C CYS A 187 -16.90 -3.53 1.89
N ALA A 188 -16.90 -4.06 3.12
CA ALA A 188 -17.96 -4.96 3.57
C ALA A 188 -19.32 -4.23 3.54
N PRO A 189 -20.38 -4.85 2.98
CA PRO A 189 -21.71 -4.23 2.91
C PRO A 189 -22.31 -3.98 4.30
N ARG A 190 -21.86 -4.74 5.31
CA ARG A 190 -22.21 -4.55 6.72
C ARG A 190 -20.93 -4.40 7.53
N ARG A 191 -20.78 -3.26 8.21
CA ARG A 191 -19.62 -2.93 9.04
C ARG A 191 -19.88 -3.37 10.47
N SER A 192 -19.17 -4.41 10.93
CA SER A 192 -19.33 -4.93 12.29
C SER A 192 -18.45 -4.17 13.30
N LEU A 193 -18.90 -4.08 14.55
CA LEU A 193 -18.09 -3.50 15.63
C LEU A 193 -16.88 -4.38 15.98
N ALA A 194 -16.97 -5.70 15.75
CA ALA A 194 -15.85 -6.61 15.93
C ALA A 194 -14.72 -6.30 14.93
N ASP A 195 -15.08 -6.00 13.67
CA ASP A 195 -14.12 -5.59 12.64
C ASP A 195 -13.48 -4.24 12.96
N LEU A 196 -14.29 -3.28 13.42
CA LEU A 196 -13.77 -1.99 13.90
C LEU A 196 -12.77 -2.19 15.04
N GLN A 197 -13.09 -3.03 16.02
CA GLN A 197 -12.19 -3.33 17.13
C GLN A 197 -10.88 -3.96 16.65
N ARG A 198 -10.96 -4.94 15.75
CA ARG A 198 -9.78 -5.60 15.16
C ARG A 198 -8.91 -4.61 14.40
N MET A 199 -9.53 -3.75 13.58
CA MET A 199 -8.85 -2.70 12.83
C MET A 199 -8.13 -1.72 13.75
N LEU A 200 -8.82 -1.17 14.75
CA LEU A 200 -8.24 -0.19 15.68
C LEU A 200 -7.10 -0.80 16.51
N ARG A 201 -7.24 -2.04 16.99
CA ARG A 201 -6.16 -2.75 17.71
C ARG A 201 -4.92 -2.90 16.83
N ALA A 202 -5.09 -3.33 15.59
CA ALA A 202 -3.98 -3.57 14.68
C ALA A 202 -3.29 -2.27 14.23
N TYR A 203 -4.05 -1.18 14.08
CA TYR A 203 -3.50 0.11 13.66
C TYR A 203 -2.82 0.89 14.80
N PHE A 204 -3.47 0.99 15.97
CA PHE A 204 -2.94 1.76 17.10
C PHE A 204 -1.99 0.97 18.00
N GLY A 205 -1.97 -0.37 17.90
CA GLY A 205 -1.07 -1.22 18.68
C GLY A 205 -1.40 -1.28 20.17
N VAL A 206 -2.62 -0.92 20.58
CA VAL A 206 -3.07 -0.89 21.97
C VAL A 206 -4.31 -1.76 22.14
N ALA A 207 -4.45 -2.36 23.32
CA ALA A 207 -5.68 -3.07 23.70
C ALA A 207 -6.88 -2.12 23.64
N LEU A 208 -7.90 -2.49 22.88
CA LEU A 208 -9.09 -1.66 22.68
C LEU A 208 -10.33 -2.53 22.72
N ARG A 209 -11.35 -2.12 23.47
CA ARG A 209 -12.63 -2.80 23.56
C ARG A 209 -13.75 -1.88 23.14
N ILE A 210 -14.62 -2.34 22.26
CA ILE A 210 -15.79 -1.58 21.81
C ILE A 210 -17.02 -2.13 22.52
N VAL A 211 -17.73 -1.26 23.22
CA VAL A 211 -19.00 -1.57 23.89
C VAL A 211 -20.13 -0.95 23.07
N PRO A 212 -21.03 -1.78 22.50
CA PRO A 212 -22.17 -1.27 21.76
C PRO A 212 -23.14 -0.55 22.70
N ARG A 213 -23.97 0.34 22.12
CA ARG A 213 -25.16 0.90 22.78
C ARG A 213 -24.85 1.59 24.11
N HIS A 214 -23.97 2.59 24.06
CA HIS A 214 -23.70 3.41 25.23
C HIS A 214 -24.87 4.39 25.43
N GLY A 215 -25.41 4.45 26.65
CA GLY A 215 -26.49 5.36 26.99
C GLY A 215 -25.95 6.74 27.37
N ARG A 216 -26.53 7.79 26.79
CA ARG A 216 -26.13 9.17 27.08
C ARG A 216 -27.32 10.13 27.06
N TRP A 217 -27.15 11.25 27.76
CA TRP A 217 -28.09 12.37 27.71
C TRP A 217 -27.75 13.30 26.55
N ILE A 218 -28.70 13.50 25.63
CA ILE A 218 -28.58 14.43 24.51
C ILE A 218 -29.37 15.70 24.86
N PRO A 219 -28.77 16.90 24.79
CA PRO A 219 -29.51 18.14 24.97
C PRO A 219 -30.51 18.34 23.84
N VAL A 220 -31.71 18.77 24.18
CA VAL A 220 -32.76 19.06 23.20
C VAL A 220 -33.07 20.55 23.28
N PRO A 221 -33.09 21.27 22.15
CA PRO A 221 -33.49 22.67 22.14
C PRO A 221 -34.92 22.79 22.66
N ALA A 222 -35.19 23.86 23.41
CA ALA A 222 -36.53 24.16 23.88
C ALA A 222 -37.47 24.31 22.67
N ALA A 223 -38.36 23.35 22.47
CA ALA A 223 -39.38 23.45 21.44
C ALA A 223 -40.55 24.26 22.00
N ALA A 224 -41.03 25.25 21.24
CA ALA A 224 -42.32 25.88 21.48
C ALA A 224 -43.44 24.88 21.16
N SER A 225 -43.68 23.93 22.07
CA SER A 225 -44.63 22.83 21.83
C SER A 225 -46.06 23.28 22.11
N ASN A 226 -46.76 23.72 21.07
CA ASN A 226 -48.23 23.84 21.05
C ASN A 226 -48.95 22.50 20.73
N ALA A 227 -48.22 21.37 20.73
CA ALA A 227 -48.76 20.08 20.31
C ALA A 227 -49.61 19.42 21.42
N ARG A 228 -50.93 19.37 21.21
CA ARG A 228 -51.93 18.78 22.14
C ARG A 228 -52.12 17.25 21.98
N ARG A 229 -51.24 16.55 21.26
CA ARG A 229 -51.41 15.12 20.93
C ARG A 229 -50.35 14.24 21.57
N LEU A 230 -50.78 13.12 22.16
CA LEU A 230 -49.89 12.10 22.73
C LEU A 230 -48.84 11.65 21.69
N GLY A 231 -47.57 11.60 22.09
CA GLY A 231 -46.43 11.29 21.21
C GLY A 231 -45.81 12.51 20.51
N GLY A 232 -46.42 13.71 20.59
CA GLY A 232 -45.90 14.94 20.00
C GLY A 232 -45.22 15.91 20.99
N TRP A 233 -45.32 15.66 22.29
CA TRP A 233 -44.76 16.50 23.36
C TRP A 233 -43.53 15.83 23.98
N ARG A 234 -42.55 16.64 24.38
CA ARG A 234 -41.31 16.23 25.04
C ARG A 234 -41.19 17.01 26.35
N LEU A 235 -40.88 16.32 27.44
CA LEU A 235 -40.60 16.93 28.74
C LEU A 235 -39.09 16.99 28.98
N GLY A 236 -38.62 18.13 29.49
CA GLY A 236 -37.23 18.31 29.92
C GLY A 236 -36.29 18.85 28.85
N ALA A 237 -35.10 19.27 29.29
CA ALA A 237 -34.06 19.84 28.44
C ALA A 237 -33.14 18.78 27.79
N ARG A 238 -33.32 17.49 28.11
CA ARG A 238 -32.45 16.39 27.67
C ARG A 238 -33.24 15.10 27.46
N ILE A 239 -32.80 14.27 26.50
CA ILE A 239 -33.35 12.94 26.23
C ILE A 239 -32.26 11.89 26.44
N TRP A 240 -32.61 10.75 27.02
CA TRP A 240 -31.71 9.59 27.13
C TRP A 240 -31.73 8.78 25.83
N ASP A 241 -30.58 8.65 25.19
CA ASP A 241 -30.41 7.87 23.97
C ASP A 241 -29.30 6.82 24.13
N VAL A 242 -29.58 5.62 23.64
CA VAL A 242 -28.71 4.44 23.70
C VAL A 242 -28.31 3.98 22.30
N GLN A 243 -28.95 4.49 21.25
CA GLN A 243 -28.80 3.99 19.89
C GLN A 243 -27.64 4.67 19.13
N HIS A 244 -27.41 5.97 19.35
CA HIS A 244 -26.45 6.73 18.53
C HIS A 244 -25.08 6.89 19.18
N SER A 245 -24.74 6.10 20.20
CA SER A 245 -23.40 6.17 20.78
C SER A 245 -22.80 4.80 21.10
N ILE A 246 -21.48 4.74 20.94
CA ILE A 246 -20.66 3.57 21.27
C ILE A 246 -19.55 4.00 22.21
N GLU A 247 -19.20 3.11 23.13
CA GLU A 247 -18.11 3.33 24.06
C GLU A 247 -16.87 2.57 23.59
N ILE A 248 -15.75 3.27 23.54
CA ILE A 248 -14.44 2.74 23.16
C ILE A 248 -13.56 2.80 24.39
N VAL A 249 -13.19 1.65 24.92
CA VAL A 249 -12.31 1.53 26.09
C VAL A 249 -10.91 1.15 25.62
N ILE A 250 -9.96 2.06 25.81
CA ILE A 250 -8.56 1.91 25.49
C ILE A 250 -7.81 1.43 26.74
N GLY A 251 -6.96 0.42 26.61
CA GLY A 251 -6.14 -0.11 27.68
C GLY A 251 -6.58 -1.49 28.19
N PRO A 252 -6.04 -1.95 29.33
CA PRO A 252 -5.27 -1.15 30.31
C PRO A 252 -3.91 -0.67 29.77
N ILE A 253 -3.57 0.59 30.04
CA ILE A 253 -2.27 1.20 29.71
C ILE A 253 -1.51 1.57 31.00
N GLU A 254 -0.19 1.64 30.90
CA GLU A 254 0.68 2.10 31.99
C GLU A 254 0.69 3.63 32.11
N ALA A 255 1.13 4.12 33.27
CA ALA A 255 1.24 5.56 33.56
C ALA A 255 2.08 6.33 32.51
N ASP A 256 3.14 5.71 31.99
CA ASP A 256 4.06 6.34 31.04
C ASP A 256 3.40 6.57 29.66
N GLU A 257 2.48 5.69 29.27
CA GLU A 257 1.75 5.79 28.00
C GLU A 257 0.56 6.73 28.09
N PHE A 258 0.12 7.09 29.31
CA PHE A 258 -1.06 7.92 29.53
C PHE A 258 -1.00 9.24 28.76
N TYR A 259 0.17 9.89 28.70
CA TYR A 259 0.38 11.16 28.00
C TYR A 259 -0.04 11.12 26.52
N ARG A 260 0.11 9.97 25.85
CA ARG A 260 -0.29 9.79 24.44
C ARG A 260 -1.80 9.70 24.27
N TRP A 261 -2.51 9.26 25.31
CA TRP A 261 -3.95 8.99 25.34
C TRP A 261 -4.72 9.99 26.20
N GLN A 262 -4.16 11.18 26.45
CA GLN A 262 -4.82 12.25 27.20
C GLN A 262 -5.96 12.91 26.41
N ARG A 263 -6.76 13.71 27.13
CA ARG A 263 -7.86 14.49 26.53
C ARG A 263 -7.27 15.47 25.52
N ARG A 264 -7.82 15.47 24.31
CA ARG A 264 -7.34 16.23 23.12
C ARG A 264 -5.96 15.81 22.60
N ALA A 265 -5.40 14.68 23.03
CA ALA A 265 -4.20 14.13 22.40
C ALA A 265 -4.48 13.70 20.95
N VAL A 266 -3.47 13.82 20.09
CA VAL A 266 -3.57 13.47 18.67
C VAL A 266 -4.04 12.03 18.47
N ALA A 267 -3.59 11.09 19.31
CA ALA A 267 -4.00 9.69 19.20
C ALA A 267 -5.50 9.49 19.45
N VAL A 268 -6.08 10.19 20.43
CA VAL A 268 -7.51 10.10 20.76
C VAL A 268 -8.37 10.71 19.67
N LEU A 269 -7.96 11.86 19.15
CA LEU A 269 -8.63 12.52 18.02
C LEU A 269 -8.52 11.66 16.74
N ALA A 270 -7.38 11.01 16.51
CA ALA A 270 -7.21 10.06 15.42
C ALA A 270 -8.14 8.85 15.56
N VAL A 271 -8.29 8.27 16.77
CA VAL A 271 -9.28 7.20 17.01
C VAL A 271 -10.69 7.69 16.70
N SER A 272 -11.05 8.89 17.18
CA SER A 272 -12.36 9.48 16.89
C SER A 272 -12.57 9.63 15.38
N ALA A 273 -11.60 10.20 14.65
CA ALA A 273 -11.71 10.41 13.22
C ALA A 273 -11.88 9.10 12.44
N VAL A 274 -11.09 8.08 12.76
CA VAL A 274 -11.19 6.75 12.13
C VAL A 274 -12.55 6.10 12.40
N VAL A 275 -13.06 6.22 13.63
CA VAL A 275 -14.36 5.64 14.00
C VAL A 275 -15.50 6.39 13.34
N THR A 276 -15.49 7.73 13.35
CA THR A 276 -16.50 8.55 12.68
C THR A 276 -16.53 8.25 11.18
N ASP A 277 -15.37 8.09 10.55
CA ASP A 277 -15.26 7.67 9.15
C ASP A 277 -15.83 6.25 8.94
N PHE A 278 -15.48 5.29 9.79
CA PHE A 278 -15.95 3.91 9.66
C PHE A 278 -17.47 3.78 9.83
N VAL A 279 -18.09 4.65 10.63
CA VAL A 279 -19.55 4.63 10.87
C VAL A 279 -20.30 5.69 10.04
N ASP A 280 -19.64 6.29 9.06
CA ASP A 280 -20.19 7.33 8.17
C ASP A 280 -20.86 8.50 8.94
N GLY A 281 -20.31 8.87 10.10
CA GLY A 281 -20.82 9.95 10.96
C GLY A 281 -22.15 9.67 11.67
N ARG A 282 -22.70 8.45 11.58
CA ARG A 282 -24.04 8.13 12.13
C ARG A 282 -24.05 7.82 13.63
N ILE A 283 -22.91 7.40 14.17
CA ILE A 283 -22.75 7.01 15.56
C ILE A 283 -21.60 7.81 16.16
N TYR A 284 -21.82 8.31 17.38
CA TYR A 284 -20.85 9.12 18.09
C TYR A 284 -20.00 8.26 19.03
N PRO A 285 -18.67 8.32 18.93
CA PRO A 285 -17.79 7.61 19.83
C PRO A 285 -17.63 8.34 21.16
N VAL A 286 -17.70 7.58 22.26
CA VAL A 286 -17.27 8.00 23.60
C VAL A 286 -15.99 7.23 23.92
N ILE A 287 -14.86 7.93 24.05
CA ILE A 287 -13.58 7.28 24.27
C ILE A 287 -13.22 7.36 25.74
N LYS A 288 -13.00 6.20 26.34
CA LYS A 288 -12.49 6.03 27.69
C LYS A 288 -11.12 5.36 27.67
N VAL A 289 -10.28 5.72 28.63
CA VAL A 289 -8.95 5.15 28.79
C VAL A 289 -8.85 4.53 30.18
N GLN A 290 -8.38 3.29 30.24
CA GLN A 290 -8.09 2.54 31.46
C GLN A 290 -6.59 2.64 31.76
N VAL A 291 -6.23 3.29 32.85
CA VAL A 291 -4.84 3.58 33.21
C VAL A 291 -4.51 2.96 34.56
N TRP A 292 -3.38 2.28 34.65
CA TRP A 292 -2.79 1.92 35.94
C TRP A 292 -2.14 3.16 36.56
N THR A 293 -2.75 3.68 37.63
CA THR A 293 -2.22 4.88 38.27
C THR A 293 -0.99 4.56 39.13
N ARG A 294 0.01 5.44 39.09
CA ARG A 294 1.21 5.38 39.96
C ARG A 294 1.34 6.68 40.75
N PRO A 295 1.98 6.67 41.93
CA PRO A 295 2.18 7.88 42.74
C PRO A 295 2.86 9.04 41.99
N GLU A 296 3.67 8.72 40.98
CA GLU A 296 4.38 9.68 40.11
C GLU A 296 3.45 10.53 39.23
N LEU A 297 2.22 10.08 38.99
CA LEU A 297 1.20 10.86 38.28
C LEU A 297 0.61 11.99 39.13
N ALA A 298 1.00 12.12 40.40
CA ALA A 298 0.47 13.13 41.31
C ALA A 298 0.70 14.53 40.75
N GLY A 299 -0.37 15.30 40.70
CA GLY A 299 -0.35 16.60 40.05
C GLY A 299 0.43 17.64 40.82
N ARG A 300 1.30 18.36 40.10
CA ARG A 300 1.92 19.59 40.59
C ARG A 300 1.04 20.78 40.23
N VAL A 301 0.74 21.61 41.22
CA VAL A 301 -0.06 22.83 41.04
C VAL A 301 0.64 23.74 40.01
N GLY A 302 -0.12 24.23 39.02
CA GLY A 302 0.38 25.09 37.94
C GLY A 302 0.87 24.36 36.69
N CYS A 303 1.12 23.04 36.77
CA CYS A 303 1.58 22.24 35.61
C CYS A 303 0.49 21.34 35.01
N MET A 304 -0.71 21.30 35.61
CA MET A 304 -1.78 20.39 35.23
C MET A 304 -3.13 21.09 35.04
N ARG A 305 -3.95 20.52 34.16
CA ARG A 305 -5.30 20.90 33.77
C ARG A 305 -6.32 19.98 34.44
N VAL A 306 -7.23 20.59 35.18
CA VAL A 306 -8.35 19.89 35.82
C VAL A 306 -9.20 19.19 34.75
N GLY A 307 -9.50 17.91 34.98
CA GLY A 307 -10.31 17.10 34.06
C GLY A 307 -9.55 16.54 32.85
N VAL A 308 -8.23 16.77 32.75
CA VAL A 308 -7.38 16.25 31.66
C VAL A 308 -6.26 15.37 32.20
N ASP A 309 -5.39 15.93 33.05
CA ASP A 309 -4.15 15.30 33.51
C ASP A 309 -3.92 15.42 35.03
N ALA A 310 -4.73 16.22 35.74
CA ALA A 310 -4.60 16.44 37.18
C ALA A 310 -5.05 15.22 38.03
N TRP A 311 -4.12 14.63 38.79
CA TRP A 311 -4.40 13.59 39.79
C TRP A 311 -4.13 14.11 41.21
N SER A 312 -5.13 14.05 42.10
CA SER A 312 -4.99 14.54 43.48
C SER A 312 -4.26 13.56 44.40
N ARG A 313 -4.61 12.26 44.35
CA ARG A 313 -3.96 11.17 45.10
C ARG A 313 -3.98 9.87 44.28
N PRO A 314 -3.00 9.66 43.39
CA PRO A 314 -2.94 8.43 42.60
C PRO A 314 -2.43 7.26 43.45
N ASN A 315 -3.27 6.24 43.63
CA ASN A 315 -2.91 4.95 44.23
C ASN A 315 -2.53 3.95 43.13
N ARG A 316 -1.96 2.78 43.45
CA ARG A 316 -1.80 1.68 42.47
C ARG A 316 -3.14 1.00 42.20
N ALA A 317 -3.95 1.57 41.31
CA ALA A 317 -5.28 1.07 40.96
C ALA A 317 -5.59 1.32 39.48
N LEU A 318 -6.48 0.50 38.91
CA LEU A 318 -6.98 0.73 37.57
C LEU A 318 -8.06 1.82 37.62
N ARG A 319 -7.87 2.92 36.88
CA ARG A 319 -8.84 4.00 36.77
C ARG A 319 -9.30 4.13 35.32
N THR A 320 -10.61 4.31 35.15
CA THR A 320 -11.21 4.58 33.83
C THR A 320 -11.54 6.06 33.73
N LEU A 321 -11.01 6.74 32.72
CA LEU A 321 -11.23 8.16 32.46
C LEU A 321 -11.96 8.33 31.13
N THR A 322 -12.92 9.26 31.06
CA THR A 322 -13.53 9.66 29.79
C THR A 322 -12.72 10.77 29.17
N VAL A 323 -12.13 10.49 28.01
CA VAL A 323 -11.11 11.33 27.38
C VAL A 323 -11.68 12.10 26.18
N TYR A 324 -12.72 11.57 25.54
CA TYR A 324 -13.39 12.25 24.43
C TYR A 324 -14.90 11.99 24.46
N GLU A 325 -15.67 13.06 24.25
CA GLU A 325 -17.14 13.04 24.17
C GLU A 325 -17.61 14.13 23.18
N SER A 326 -18.26 13.73 22.09
CA SER A 326 -18.48 14.57 20.89
C SER A 326 -19.34 15.84 21.06
N PHE A 327 -20.00 16.04 22.20
CA PHE A 327 -20.90 17.19 22.44
C PHE A 327 -20.36 18.17 23.49
N ARG A 328 -19.21 17.87 24.10
CA ARG A 328 -18.59 18.72 25.13
C ARG A 328 -17.32 19.44 24.66
N ASP A 329 -16.77 19.05 23.53
CA ASP A 329 -15.53 19.58 22.94
C ASP A 329 -15.83 20.09 21.52
#